data_AF-A0A954ZEE1-F1
#
_entry.id   AF-A0A954ZEE1-F1
#
_cell.length_a   1.000
_cell.length_b   1.000
_cell.length_c   1.000
_cell.angle_alpha   90.00
_cell.angle_beta   90.00
_cell.angle_gamma   90.00
#
_symmetry.space_group_name_H-M   'P 1'
#
loop_
_entity.id
_entity.type
_entity.pdbx_description
1 polymer ?
#
loop_
_entity_poly.entity_id
_entity_poly.type
_entity_poly.pdbx_seq_one_letter_code
_entity_poly.pdbx_strand_id
1 'polypeptide(L)'
;MNGVADFWIPAQAGARVAAQELGVDLTIVTPSNMTDQTRKLEDLLVRGIDGVAVSPINSDNQIDILNRVAKESILVIHDSDAPQTERKVYIGTDNYEAGYLCGGLARQALGEGGKAMIFIGRMDQDNSKYRRQGCIDAILGRPKDASRPSDPPGEEVTSDDGKYVVLGTLTDQFDRPKAKANAEDTLTRYPDVKAMVGLFEYNPPLIMEALD
;
A
#
# COMPACT_ATOMS: atom_id res chain seq x y z
N MET A 1 1.51 10.15 -8.07
CA MET A 1 2.24 8.91 -7.62
C MET A 1 2.83 9.14 -6.24
N ASN A 2 3.14 8.06 -5.51
CA ASN A 2 3.66 8.12 -4.14
C ASN A 2 5.11 7.59 -3.98
N GLY A 3 5.76 7.16 -5.06
CA GLY A 3 7.14 6.65 -5.01
C GLY A 3 7.60 6.13 -6.36
N VAL A 4 8.82 5.60 -6.41
CA VAL A 4 9.39 4.96 -7.61
C VAL A 4 9.13 3.46 -7.53
N ALA A 5 8.29 2.94 -8.42
CA ALA A 5 7.95 1.53 -8.53
C ALA A 5 7.48 1.19 -9.96
N ASP A 6 7.70 -0.05 -10.40
CA ASP A 6 7.29 -0.51 -11.73
C ASP A 6 5.76 -0.49 -11.88
N PHE A 7 5.03 -0.61 -10.78
CA PHE A 7 3.59 -0.37 -10.64
C PHE A 7 3.10 0.85 -11.42
N TRP A 8 3.90 1.92 -11.37
CA TRP A 8 3.51 3.21 -11.93
C TRP A 8 3.68 3.28 -13.45
N ILE A 9 4.44 2.37 -14.07
CA ILE A 9 4.66 2.35 -15.51
C ILE A 9 3.33 2.18 -16.28
N PRO A 10 2.50 1.15 -16.02
CA PRO A 10 1.20 1.02 -16.70
C PRO A 10 0.24 2.18 -16.35
N ALA A 11 0.25 2.67 -15.11
CA ALA A 11 -0.57 3.81 -14.72
C ALA A 11 -0.21 5.08 -15.51
N GLN A 12 1.09 5.36 -15.70
CA GLN A 12 1.57 6.46 -16.53
C GLN A 12 1.19 6.28 -18.01
N ALA A 13 1.29 5.04 -18.54
CA ALA A 13 0.91 4.75 -19.91
C ALA A 13 -0.58 5.05 -20.13
N GLY A 14 -1.46 4.59 -19.23
CA GLY A 14 -2.89 4.89 -19.27
C GLY A 14 -3.19 6.38 -19.19
N ALA A 15 -2.50 7.11 -18.29
CA ALA A 15 -2.64 8.56 -18.18
C ALA A 15 -2.23 9.30 -19.46
N ARG A 16 -1.17 8.85 -20.15
CA ARG A 16 -0.72 9.44 -21.42
C ARG A 16 -1.72 9.24 -22.55
N VAL A 17 -2.29 8.05 -22.65
CA VAL A 17 -3.33 7.75 -23.65
C VAL A 17 -4.55 8.64 -23.42
N ALA A 18 -5.06 8.69 -22.19
CA ALA A 18 -6.20 9.54 -21.86
C ALA A 18 -5.91 11.04 -22.09
N ALA A 19 -4.67 11.49 -21.79
CA ALA A 19 -4.27 12.87 -22.03
C ALA A 19 -4.32 13.24 -23.52
N GLN A 20 -3.83 12.34 -24.38
CA GLN A 20 -3.88 12.50 -25.83
C GLN A 20 -5.32 12.49 -26.36
N GLU A 21 -6.16 11.56 -25.90
CA GLU A 21 -7.56 11.44 -26.34
C GLU A 21 -8.41 12.64 -25.94
N LEU A 22 -8.14 13.23 -24.76
CA LEU A 22 -8.88 14.36 -24.22
C LEU A 22 -8.26 15.72 -24.58
N GLY A 23 -7.09 15.74 -25.21
CA GLY A 23 -6.37 16.97 -25.57
C GLY A 23 -5.92 17.79 -24.37
N VAL A 24 -5.48 17.13 -23.28
CA VAL A 24 -5.00 17.80 -22.05
C VAL A 24 -3.49 17.69 -21.90
N ASP A 25 -2.87 18.75 -21.36
CA ASP A 25 -1.44 18.76 -21.07
C ASP A 25 -1.12 17.98 -19.79
N LEU A 26 -0.36 16.89 -19.93
CA LEU A 26 -0.03 15.99 -18.82
C LEU A 26 1.40 16.20 -18.32
N THR A 27 1.55 16.56 -17.04
CA THR A 27 2.83 16.47 -16.32
C THR A 27 2.82 15.26 -15.39
N ILE A 28 3.79 14.35 -15.55
CA ILE A 28 3.99 13.24 -14.62
C ILE A 28 5.05 13.60 -13.58
N VAL A 29 4.72 13.40 -12.31
CA VAL A 29 5.56 13.79 -11.18
C VAL A 29 5.74 12.62 -10.21
N THR A 30 7.01 12.25 -9.98
CA THR A 30 7.39 11.23 -8.99
C THR A 30 8.07 11.88 -7.79
N PRO A 31 7.51 11.76 -6.58
CA PRO A 31 8.17 12.20 -5.35
C PRO A 31 9.11 11.12 -4.79
N SER A 32 10.15 11.55 -4.07
CA SER A 32 11.03 10.64 -3.33
C SER A 32 10.54 10.35 -1.91
N ASN A 33 9.87 11.31 -1.27
CA ASN A 33 9.32 11.21 0.08
C ASN A 33 8.17 12.22 0.28
N MET A 34 7.56 12.21 1.46
CA MET A 34 6.42 13.08 1.80
C MET A 34 6.75 14.57 1.64
N THR A 35 7.89 15.02 2.16
CA THR A 35 8.32 16.43 2.07
C THR A 35 8.50 16.87 0.61
N ASP A 36 9.13 16.03 -0.20
CA ASP A 36 9.29 16.28 -1.63
C ASP A 36 7.96 16.25 -2.39
N GLN A 37 7.02 15.37 -2.02
CA GLN A 37 5.67 15.37 -2.58
C GLN A 37 4.92 16.66 -2.27
N THR A 38 4.98 17.14 -1.02
CA THR A 38 4.38 18.42 -0.61
C THR A 38 4.96 19.58 -1.42
N ARG A 39 6.29 19.70 -1.51
CA ARG A 39 6.96 20.74 -2.30
C ARG A 39 6.55 20.71 -3.77
N LYS A 40 6.47 19.52 -4.37
CA LYS A 40 6.04 19.35 -5.77
C LYS A 40 4.59 19.78 -5.99
N LEU A 41 3.69 19.53 -5.03
CA LEU A 41 2.31 20.02 -5.10
C LEU A 41 2.28 21.55 -5.04
N GLU A 42 3.08 22.17 -4.17
CA GLU A 42 3.21 23.63 -4.11
C GLU A 42 3.74 24.22 -5.42
N ASP A 43 4.78 23.62 -5.99
CA ASP A 43 5.34 24.04 -7.30
C ASP A 43 4.27 23.98 -8.41
N LEU A 44 3.41 22.96 -8.38
CA LEU A 44 2.32 22.81 -9.37
C LEU A 44 1.26 23.89 -9.19
N LEU A 45 0.88 24.23 -7.95
CA LEU A 45 -0.06 25.33 -7.69
C LEU A 45 0.48 26.68 -8.17
N VAL A 46 1.76 26.97 -7.91
CA VAL A 46 2.41 28.19 -8.41
C VAL A 46 2.40 28.26 -9.94
N ARG A 47 2.49 27.10 -10.62
CA ARG A 47 2.41 27.01 -12.08
C ARG A 47 0.98 27.12 -12.64
N GLY A 48 -0.04 27.20 -11.77
CA GLY A 48 -1.43 27.34 -12.17
C GLY A 48 -2.01 26.09 -12.82
N ILE A 49 -1.78 24.89 -12.26
CA ILE A 49 -2.39 23.67 -12.78
C ILE A 49 -3.93 23.69 -12.64
N ASP A 50 -4.63 23.13 -13.63
CA ASP A 50 -6.09 23.01 -13.57
C ASP A 50 -6.56 21.85 -12.68
N GLY A 51 -5.71 20.82 -12.52
CA GLY A 51 -6.00 19.68 -11.66
C GLY A 51 -4.80 18.78 -11.38
N VAL A 52 -4.94 17.99 -10.33
CA VAL A 52 -3.94 17.04 -9.83
C VAL A 52 -4.60 15.71 -9.50
N ALA A 53 -4.10 14.64 -10.10
CA ALA A 53 -4.31 13.28 -9.63
C ALA A 53 -3.10 12.85 -8.78
N VAL A 54 -3.30 12.60 -7.49
CA VAL A 54 -2.23 12.25 -6.56
C VAL A 54 -2.56 11.00 -5.76
N SER A 55 -1.55 10.15 -5.57
CA SER A 55 -1.55 9.10 -4.54
C SER A 55 -0.71 9.66 -3.40
N PRO A 56 -1.30 10.03 -2.25
CA PRO A 56 -0.57 10.60 -1.13
C PRO A 56 0.36 9.57 -0.49
N ILE A 57 1.48 10.06 0.04
CA ILE A 57 2.40 9.22 0.82
C ILE A 57 1.87 9.02 2.24
N ASN A 58 1.34 10.09 2.84
CA ASN A 58 0.73 10.08 4.16
C ASN A 58 -0.39 11.14 4.18
N SER A 59 -1.63 10.71 3.96
CA SER A 59 -2.79 11.61 3.86
C SER A 59 -2.97 12.47 5.10
N ASP A 60 -2.81 11.86 6.28
CA ASP A 60 -3.09 12.50 7.57
C ASP A 60 -2.12 13.65 7.85
N ASN A 61 -0.87 13.50 7.40
CA ASN A 61 0.17 14.53 7.51
C ASN A 61 0.26 15.45 6.27
N GLN A 62 -0.61 15.28 5.29
CA GLN A 62 -0.64 16.11 4.07
C GLN A 62 -2.00 16.79 3.84
N ILE A 63 -2.90 16.77 4.84
CA ILE A 63 -4.25 17.35 4.75
C ILE A 63 -4.21 18.81 4.26
N ASP A 64 -3.33 19.63 4.84
CA ASP A 64 -3.28 21.07 4.52
C ASP A 64 -2.92 21.32 3.06
N ILE A 65 -1.87 20.67 2.54
CA ILE A 65 -1.47 20.84 1.14
C ILE A 65 -2.50 20.25 0.18
N LEU A 66 -3.08 19.09 0.50
CA LEU A 66 -4.12 18.48 -0.33
C LEU A 66 -5.37 19.37 -0.39
N ASN A 67 -5.81 19.94 0.74
CA ASN A 67 -6.95 20.87 0.76
C ASN A 67 -6.65 22.19 0.05
N ARG A 68 -5.40 22.68 0.09
CA ARG A 68 -5.00 23.82 -0.76
C ARG A 68 -5.14 23.47 -2.24
N VAL A 69 -4.67 22.30 -2.65
CA VAL A 69 -4.84 21.82 -4.03
C VAL A 69 -6.31 21.73 -4.42
N ALA A 70 -7.17 21.21 -3.54
CA ALA A 70 -8.61 21.10 -3.78
C ALA A 70 -9.35 22.44 -3.88
N LYS A 71 -8.82 23.50 -3.25
CA LYS A 71 -9.36 24.87 -3.30
C LYS A 71 -8.93 25.62 -4.55
N GLU A 72 -7.68 25.44 -4.95
CA GLU A 72 -7.05 26.18 -6.05
C GLU A 72 -7.14 25.44 -7.39
N SER A 73 -7.51 24.15 -7.39
CA SER A 73 -7.59 23.28 -8.57
C SER A 73 -8.50 22.06 -8.35
N ILE A 74 -8.62 21.16 -9.34
CA ILE A 74 -9.30 19.87 -9.16
C ILE A 74 -8.37 18.88 -8.45
N LEU A 75 -8.76 18.41 -7.25
CA LEU A 75 -8.07 17.32 -6.56
C LEU A 75 -8.76 15.96 -6.80
N VAL A 76 -8.04 15.05 -7.44
CA VAL A 76 -8.36 13.62 -7.53
C VAL A 76 -7.34 12.82 -6.72
N ILE A 77 -7.82 11.90 -5.88
CA ILE A 77 -6.97 10.95 -5.18
C ILE A 77 -7.00 9.61 -5.89
N HIS A 78 -5.85 8.94 -6.02
CA HIS A 78 -5.79 7.60 -6.60
C HIS A 78 -4.87 6.67 -5.81
N ASP A 79 -5.09 5.36 -5.91
CA ASP A 79 -4.30 4.29 -5.26
C ASP A 79 -4.32 4.31 -3.71
N SER A 80 -3.70 5.30 -3.06
CA SER A 80 -3.78 5.53 -1.61
C SER A 80 -4.79 6.63 -1.33
N ASP A 81 -5.79 6.38 -0.49
CA ASP A 81 -6.86 7.37 -0.25
C ASP A 81 -6.42 8.51 0.70
N ALA A 82 -7.20 9.58 0.75
CA ALA A 82 -7.13 10.68 1.70
C ALA A 82 -8.54 11.17 2.08
N PRO A 83 -9.30 10.38 2.85
CA PRO A 83 -10.73 10.63 3.09
C PRO A 83 -11.01 11.90 3.92
N GLN A 84 -10.02 12.42 4.64
CA GLN A 84 -10.14 13.66 5.45
C GLN A 84 -9.87 14.94 4.65
N THR A 85 -9.82 14.84 3.32
CA THR A 85 -9.54 15.98 2.42
C THR A 85 -10.76 16.34 1.60
N GLU A 86 -10.74 17.54 1.00
CA GLU A 86 -11.75 18.03 0.06
C GLU A 86 -11.61 17.40 -1.34
N ARG A 87 -11.06 16.18 -1.43
CA ARG A 87 -10.92 15.42 -2.68
C ARG A 87 -12.25 15.27 -3.40
N LYS A 88 -12.25 15.40 -4.72
CA LYS A 88 -13.47 15.21 -5.54
C LYS A 88 -13.87 13.74 -5.64
N VAL A 89 -12.89 12.87 -5.81
CA VAL A 89 -13.09 11.43 -5.98
C VAL A 89 -11.82 10.68 -5.58
N TYR A 90 -12.02 9.44 -5.14
CA TYR A 90 -10.95 8.45 -4.98
C TYR A 90 -11.09 7.40 -6.09
N ILE A 91 -9.99 7.10 -6.77
CA ILE A 91 -9.90 6.07 -7.81
C ILE A 91 -8.84 5.04 -7.37
N GLY A 92 -9.27 3.89 -6.87
CA GLY A 92 -8.35 2.87 -6.44
C GLY A 92 -9.04 1.57 -6.04
N THR A 93 -8.23 0.67 -5.50
CA THR A 93 -8.69 -0.62 -4.99
C THR A 93 -9.26 -0.42 -3.59
N ASP A 94 -10.34 -1.13 -3.26
CA ASP A 94 -10.69 -1.34 -1.86
C ASP A 94 -9.56 -2.16 -1.20
N ASN A 95 -8.68 -1.45 -0.50
CA ASN A 95 -7.46 -2.03 0.02
C ASN A 95 -7.74 -3.03 1.13
N TYR A 96 -8.74 -2.78 1.97
CA TYR A 96 -9.14 -3.72 3.01
C TYR A 96 -9.65 -5.01 2.38
N GLU A 97 -10.56 -4.91 1.41
CA GLU A 97 -11.12 -6.08 0.73
C GLU A 97 -10.03 -6.87 -0.01
N ALA A 98 -9.13 -6.21 -0.73
CA ALA A 98 -8.01 -6.86 -1.41
C ALA A 98 -7.10 -7.60 -0.41
N GLY A 99 -6.83 -6.97 0.74
CA GLY A 99 -6.12 -7.60 1.85
C GLY A 99 -6.84 -8.84 2.36
N TYR A 100 -8.16 -8.74 2.60
CA TYR A 100 -8.97 -9.84 3.11
C TYR A 100 -9.01 -11.04 2.17
N LEU A 101 -9.11 -10.80 0.85
CA LEU A 101 -9.06 -11.86 -0.15
C LEU A 101 -7.68 -12.54 -0.17
N CYS A 102 -6.60 -11.76 -0.12
CA CYS A 102 -5.23 -12.28 -0.08
C CYS A 102 -4.98 -13.12 1.19
N GLY A 103 -5.37 -12.60 2.36
CA GLY A 103 -5.27 -13.31 3.64
C GLY A 103 -6.15 -14.57 3.69
N GLY A 104 -7.28 -14.58 2.97
CA GLY A 104 -8.12 -15.77 2.80
C GLY A 104 -7.39 -16.89 2.07
N LEU A 105 -6.67 -16.58 0.98
CA LEU A 105 -5.82 -17.55 0.27
C LEU A 105 -4.70 -18.06 1.17
N ALA A 106 -4.05 -17.17 1.93
CA ALA A 106 -3.03 -17.54 2.89
C ALA A 106 -3.59 -18.48 3.99
N ARG A 107 -4.75 -18.18 4.56
CA ARG A 107 -5.42 -19.05 5.54
C ARG A 107 -5.73 -20.42 4.96
N GLN A 108 -6.19 -20.47 3.71
CA GLN A 108 -6.46 -21.73 3.02
C GLN A 108 -5.18 -22.57 2.83
N ALA A 109 -4.06 -21.93 2.49
CA ALA A 109 -2.76 -22.58 2.40
C ALA A 109 -2.21 -23.05 3.76
N LEU A 110 -2.54 -22.35 4.86
CA LEU A 110 -2.17 -22.75 6.23
C LEU A 110 -2.93 -23.99 6.73
N GLY A 111 -4.02 -24.40 6.07
CA GLY A 111 -4.81 -25.58 6.47
C GLY A 111 -5.39 -25.44 7.87
N GLU A 112 -5.10 -26.40 8.76
CA GLU A 112 -5.59 -26.41 10.15
C GLU A 112 -4.89 -25.40 11.08
N GLY A 113 -3.85 -24.71 10.62
CA GLY A 113 -3.13 -23.72 11.41
C GLY A 113 -1.65 -23.61 11.05
N GLY A 114 -1.02 -22.52 11.48
CA GLY A 114 0.39 -22.25 11.28
C GLY A 114 0.75 -20.78 11.37
N LYS A 115 2.04 -20.52 11.11
CA LYS A 115 2.64 -19.19 11.17
C LYS A 115 2.73 -18.57 9.78
N ALA A 116 2.37 -17.30 9.68
CA ALA A 116 2.50 -16.49 8.48
C ALA A 116 3.32 -15.22 8.77
N MET A 117 4.11 -14.78 7.79
CA MET A 117 4.78 -13.47 7.80
C MET A 117 4.21 -12.59 6.68
N ILE A 118 4.03 -11.29 6.94
CA ILE A 118 3.55 -10.32 5.96
C ILE A 118 4.69 -9.39 5.53
N PHE A 119 4.76 -9.08 4.23
CA PHE A 119 5.75 -8.19 3.64
C PHE A 119 5.05 -7.05 2.91
N ILE A 120 5.50 -5.82 3.13
CA ILE A 120 4.91 -4.63 2.53
C ILE A 120 5.93 -3.49 2.44
N GLY A 121 5.79 -2.54 1.50
CA GLY A 121 6.80 -1.50 1.33
C GLY A 121 6.93 -0.55 2.54
N ARG A 122 5.84 0.10 2.94
CA ARG A 122 5.82 1.07 4.08
C ARG A 122 4.44 1.15 4.71
N MET A 123 4.36 1.66 5.93
CA MET A 123 3.12 1.76 6.72
C MET A 123 2.48 3.16 6.76
N ASP A 124 3.13 4.18 6.18
CA ASP A 124 2.58 5.55 6.19
C ASP A 124 1.37 5.72 5.27
N GLN A 125 1.28 4.89 4.24
CA GLN A 125 0.21 4.95 3.24
C GLN A 125 -1.07 4.31 3.74
N ASP A 126 -2.19 4.93 3.36
CA ASP A 126 -3.53 4.41 3.61
C ASP A 126 -3.71 3.00 3.00
N ASN A 127 -3.32 2.84 1.73
CA ASN A 127 -3.45 1.55 1.05
C ASN A 127 -2.71 0.41 1.76
N SER A 128 -1.53 0.69 2.33
CA SER A 128 -0.76 -0.29 3.08
C SER A 128 -1.42 -0.68 4.39
N LYS A 129 -1.92 0.31 5.15
CA LYS A 129 -2.58 0.09 6.44
C LYS A 129 -3.80 -0.81 6.27
N TYR A 130 -4.70 -0.46 5.35
CA TYR A 130 -5.93 -1.21 5.11
C TYR A 130 -5.69 -2.59 4.51
N ARG A 131 -4.78 -2.70 3.52
CA ARG A 131 -4.46 -4.00 2.90
C ARG A 131 -3.82 -4.96 3.87
N ARG A 132 -2.92 -4.49 4.71
CA ARG A 132 -2.34 -5.28 5.78
C ARG A 132 -3.43 -5.73 6.76
N GLN A 133 -4.29 -4.82 7.21
CA GLN A 133 -5.32 -5.15 8.21
C GLN A 133 -6.32 -6.19 7.70
N GLY A 134 -6.80 -6.04 6.46
CA GLY A 134 -7.67 -7.04 5.83
C GLY A 134 -7.00 -8.40 5.74
N CYS A 135 -5.71 -8.45 5.39
CA CYS A 135 -4.93 -9.69 5.33
C CYS A 135 -4.84 -10.38 6.70
N ILE A 136 -4.55 -9.62 7.76
CA ILE A 136 -4.50 -10.14 9.13
C ILE A 136 -5.86 -10.68 9.55
N ASP A 137 -6.92 -9.89 9.37
CA ASP A 137 -8.27 -10.29 9.77
C ASP A 137 -8.69 -11.60 9.08
N ALA A 138 -8.42 -11.75 7.78
CA ALA A 138 -8.71 -12.98 7.07
C ALA A 138 -7.85 -14.17 7.52
N ILE A 139 -6.54 -13.98 7.75
CA ILE A 139 -5.65 -15.04 8.26
C ILE A 139 -6.13 -15.54 9.62
N LEU A 140 -6.56 -14.63 10.50
CA LEU A 140 -7.01 -14.96 11.85
C LEU A 140 -8.48 -15.42 11.91
N GLY A 141 -9.23 -15.33 10.81
CA GLY A 141 -10.63 -15.72 10.74
C GLY A 141 -11.58 -14.71 11.40
N ARG A 142 -11.16 -13.45 11.51
CA ARG A 142 -11.99 -12.37 12.05
C ARG A 142 -13.06 -11.94 11.02
N PRO A 143 -14.24 -11.49 11.49
CA PRO A 143 -15.22 -10.85 10.63
C PRO A 143 -14.62 -9.62 9.93
N LYS A 144 -15.06 -9.37 8.68
CA LYS A 144 -14.70 -8.16 7.94
C LYS A 144 -15.12 -6.92 8.70
N ASP A 145 -14.15 -6.06 9.00
CA ASP A 145 -14.33 -4.76 9.64
C ASP A 145 -13.19 -3.83 9.23
N ALA A 146 -13.43 -3.03 8.19
CA ALA A 146 -12.45 -2.04 7.73
C ALA A 146 -12.23 -0.91 8.74
N SER A 147 -13.12 -0.73 9.73
CA SER A 147 -12.98 0.28 10.77
C SER A 147 -12.17 -0.19 11.99
N ARG A 148 -11.76 -1.46 12.02
CA ARG A 148 -10.99 -2.04 13.11
C ARG A 148 -9.69 -1.24 13.31
N PRO A 149 -9.33 -0.91 14.58
CA PRO A 149 -8.01 -0.36 14.88
C PRO A 149 -6.92 -1.27 14.32
N SER A 150 -5.96 -0.70 13.59
CA SER A 150 -4.91 -1.50 12.95
C SER A 150 -4.08 -2.24 14.01
N ASP A 151 -3.85 -3.54 13.81
CA ASP A 151 -2.91 -4.29 14.61
C ASP A 151 -1.49 -3.70 14.44
N PRO A 152 -0.64 -3.69 15.48
CA PRO A 152 0.70 -3.14 15.36
C PRO A 152 1.58 -3.96 14.38
N PRO A 153 2.36 -3.32 13.49
CA PRO A 153 3.16 -4.01 12.46
C PRO A 153 4.30 -4.88 13.01
N GLY A 154 4.78 -4.60 14.22
CA GLY A 154 5.93 -5.29 14.81
C GLY A 154 5.59 -6.39 15.81
N GLU A 155 4.32 -6.70 16.03
CA GLU A 155 3.89 -7.68 17.04
C GLU A 155 3.27 -8.91 16.40
N GLU A 156 3.42 -10.03 17.10
CA GLU A 156 2.73 -11.26 16.78
C GLU A 156 1.24 -11.11 17.10
N VAL A 157 0.38 -11.57 16.19
CA VAL A 157 -1.07 -11.59 16.38
C VAL A 157 -1.59 -12.99 16.14
N THR A 158 -2.34 -13.52 17.10
CA THR A 158 -2.80 -14.91 17.11
C THR A 158 -4.32 -14.98 17.09
N SER A 159 -4.88 -15.99 16.43
CA SER A 159 -6.33 -16.21 16.37
C SER A 159 -6.88 -16.65 17.73
N ASP A 160 -8.17 -16.44 17.96
CA ASP A 160 -8.83 -16.77 19.24
C ASP A 160 -8.70 -18.26 19.62
N ASP A 161 -8.63 -19.14 18.62
CA ASP A 161 -8.42 -20.59 18.80
C ASP A 161 -6.94 -21.01 18.91
N GLY A 162 -6.01 -20.06 18.83
CA GLY A 162 -4.56 -20.27 18.94
C GLY A 162 -3.91 -20.95 17.73
N LYS A 163 -4.66 -21.22 16.65
CA LYS A 163 -4.17 -22.04 15.52
C LYS A 163 -3.41 -21.25 14.46
N TYR A 164 -3.73 -19.98 14.28
CA TYR A 164 -3.17 -19.14 13.23
C TYR A 164 -2.41 -17.99 13.86
N VAL A 165 -1.18 -17.80 13.42
CA VAL A 165 -0.26 -16.81 13.97
C VAL A 165 0.28 -15.96 12.83
N VAL A 166 0.04 -14.65 12.88
CA VAL A 166 0.77 -13.67 12.07
C VAL A 166 1.96 -13.21 12.89
N LEU A 167 3.17 -13.60 12.47
CA LEU A 167 4.42 -13.33 13.18
C LEU A 167 4.81 -11.85 13.21
N GLY A 168 4.24 -11.05 12.30
CA GLY A 168 4.47 -9.63 12.19
C GLY A 168 4.37 -9.15 10.75
N THR A 169 4.88 -7.94 10.52
CA THR A 169 4.95 -7.32 9.20
C THR A 169 6.30 -6.66 9.00
N LEU A 170 7.02 -7.09 7.98
CA LEU A 170 8.32 -6.53 7.61
C LEU A 170 8.16 -5.47 6.53
N THR A 171 8.86 -4.35 6.71
CA THR A 171 8.90 -3.25 5.74
C THR A 171 10.25 -3.09 5.07
N ASP A 172 10.23 -2.76 3.79
CA ASP A 172 11.43 -2.68 2.95
C ASP A 172 11.70 -1.28 2.40
N GLN A 173 10.77 -0.32 2.53
CA GLN A 173 10.92 1.05 2.02
C GLN A 173 11.21 1.10 0.50
N PHE A 174 10.65 0.16 -0.27
CA PHE A 174 10.90 -0.03 -1.70
C PHE A 174 12.33 -0.48 -2.06
N ASP A 175 13.13 -0.88 -1.07
CA ASP A 175 14.45 -1.47 -1.26
C ASP A 175 14.28 -2.97 -1.57
N ARG A 176 14.41 -3.33 -2.85
CA ARG A 176 14.24 -4.72 -3.32
C ARG A 176 15.25 -5.69 -2.69
N PRO A 177 16.56 -5.39 -2.62
CA PRO A 177 17.50 -6.19 -1.84
C PRO A 177 17.03 -6.44 -0.40
N LYS A 178 16.57 -5.40 0.30
CA LYS A 178 16.04 -5.56 1.66
C LYS A 178 14.75 -6.39 1.69
N ALA A 179 13.87 -6.24 0.71
CA ALA A 179 12.64 -7.02 0.61
C ALA A 179 12.93 -8.53 0.47
N LYS A 180 13.95 -8.90 -0.33
CA LYS A 180 14.43 -10.29 -0.42
C LYS A 180 15.07 -10.76 0.89
N ALA A 181 15.99 -9.96 1.45
CA ALA A 181 16.64 -10.29 2.72
C ALA A 181 15.63 -10.50 3.86
N ASN A 182 14.57 -9.71 3.93
CA ASN A 182 13.48 -9.90 4.90
C ASN A 182 12.85 -11.30 4.79
N ALA A 183 12.68 -11.83 3.56
CA ALA A 183 12.12 -13.16 3.33
C ALA A 183 13.10 -14.27 3.75
N GLU A 184 14.38 -14.14 3.39
CA GLU A 184 15.47 -15.04 3.80
C GLU A 184 15.63 -15.09 5.32
N ASP A 185 15.60 -13.93 5.97
CA ASP A 185 15.67 -13.80 7.44
C ASP A 185 14.45 -14.44 8.11
N THR A 186 13.27 -14.34 7.50
CA THR A 186 12.05 -14.98 8.00
C THR A 186 12.20 -16.49 7.99
N LEU A 187 12.67 -17.08 6.89
CA LEU A 187 12.93 -18.52 6.77
C LEU A 187 13.97 -19.01 7.79
N THR A 188 15.01 -18.20 8.01
CA THR A 188 16.09 -18.52 8.98
C THR A 188 15.60 -18.46 10.43
N ARG A 189 14.84 -17.41 10.79
CA ARG A 189 14.38 -17.17 12.16
C ARG A 189 13.17 -18.02 12.55
N TYR A 190 12.33 -18.36 11.59
CA TYR A 190 11.09 -19.09 11.79
C TYR A 190 11.06 -20.31 10.85
N PRO A 191 11.82 -21.38 11.16
CA PRO A 191 11.87 -22.57 10.32
C PRO A 191 10.52 -23.31 10.24
N ASP A 192 9.55 -22.94 11.09
CA ASP A 192 8.18 -23.44 11.10
C ASP A 192 7.16 -22.48 10.46
N VAL A 193 7.61 -21.41 9.79
CA VAL A 193 6.74 -20.56 8.98
C VAL A 193 6.13 -21.37 7.84
N LYS A 194 4.80 -21.29 7.69
CA LYS A 194 4.06 -22.03 6.65
C LYS A 194 3.60 -21.13 5.49
N ALA A 195 3.54 -19.82 5.69
CA ALA A 195 3.15 -18.87 4.66
C ALA A 195 3.96 -17.57 4.74
N MET A 196 4.30 -17.01 3.59
CA MET A 196 4.84 -15.66 3.45
C MET A 196 3.94 -14.89 2.47
N VAL A 197 3.41 -13.74 2.90
CA VAL A 197 2.42 -12.99 2.15
C VAL A 197 3.00 -11.64 1.73
N GLY A 198 3.27 -11.48 0.44
CA GLY A 198 3.71 -10.22 -0.14
C GLY A 198 2.53 -9.34 -0.56
N LEU A 199 2.43 -8.12 -0.03
CA LEU A 199 1.29 -7.23 -0.27
C LEU A 199 1.55 -6.12 -1.28
N PHE A 200 2.81 -5.89 -1.68
CA PHE A 200 3.16 -5.08 -2.86
C PHE A 200 3.62 -5.97 -4.01
N GLU A 201 3.49 -5.50 -5.25
CA GLU A 201 3.73 -6.27 -6.47
C GLU A 201 5.08 -7.00 -6.53
N TYR A 202 6.13 -6.41 -5.94
CA TYR A 202 7.48 -6.95 -5.97
C TYR A 202 7.74 -7.90 -4.80
N ASN A 203 6.90 -7.94 -3.77
CA ASN A 203 7.12 -8.84 -2.64
C ASN A 203 6.93 -10.31 -3.03
N PRO A 204 5.83 -10.74 -3.69
CA PRO A 204 5.66 -12.15 -4.08
C PRO A 204 6.81 -12.73 -4.91
N PRO A 205 7.31 -12.10 -5.99
CA PRO A 205 8.44 -12.68 -6.74
C PRO A 205 9.72 -12.74 -5.91
N LEU A 206 10.02 -11.75 -5.06
CA LEU A 206 11.21 -11.78 -4.20
C LEU A 206 11.10 -12.82 -3.08
N ILE A 207 9.90 -13.08 -2.57
CA ILE A 207 9.63 -14.20 -1.66
C ILE A 207 9.93 -15.53 -2.36
N MET A 208 9.50 -15.70 -3.62
CA MET A 208 9.79 -16.90 -4.40
C MET A 208 11.30 -17.09 -4.61
N GLU A 209 12.02 -16.02 -4.98
CA GLU A 209 13.48 -16.08 -5.14
C GLU A 209 14.26 -16.38 -3.84
N ALA A 210 13.65 -16.20 -2.67
CA ALA A 210 14.25 -16.54 -1.37
C ALA A 210 14.00 -18.01 -0.97
N LEU A 211 13.09 -18.70 -1.68
CA LEU A 211 12.81 -20.12 -1.50
C LEU A 211 13.67 -21.02 -2.39
N ASP A 212 14.27 -20.46 -3.45
CA ASP A 212 15.19 -21.12 -4.39
C ASP A 212 16.59 -21.32 -3.78
#